data_AF-A0A960LZE1-F1
#
_entry.id   AF-A0A960LZE1-F1
#
_cell.length_a   1.000
_cell.length_b   1.000
_cell.length_c   1.000
_cell.angle_alpha   90.00
_cell.angle_beta   90.00
_cell.angle_gamma   90.00
#
_symmetry.space_group_name_H-M   'P 1'
#
loop_
_entity.id
_entity.type
_entity.pdbx_description
1 polymer ?
#
loop_
_entity_poly.entity_id
_entity_poly.type
_entity_poly.pdbx_seq_one_letter_code
_entity_poly.pdbx_strand_id
1 'polypeptide(L)'
;ELADPGSRVIMANDRIRIDIVEAPDMSGVYTVAGNGTMDLDLVGRVQVEGKTIREAEELLANQLEASYFRQATVRVEIAEFVEGALMILGAVQNPGTLPIKGDQVITLIESIVSVGGFADRAADDQVHILRWRPGGRMARDTVVVNVKAMFDSLDFSKDQYLRPRDIIYVPFRSGQEGADEFLALGEVGTPGFNPYTEGMDIIRAVVAAGGVSREARMDAARILRPDGNGGYSMIAVDLARIFGEANMEQNIPVFPGDILFVPSVQALVGGKVYFMGAVNQPGVVALPSSGEASLARTLFAQVGFNQFANRNSVKLIRKSPDGSLREMVVDVGAILDKGDFSDDIPLQDEDVVTVPERIFSF
;
A
#
# COMPACT_ATOMS: atom_id res chain seq x y z
N GLU A 1 25.71 -11.13 -15.87
CA GLU A 1 26.35 -11.12 -14.54
C GLU A 1 25.21 -11.05 -13.54
N LEU A 2 25.03 -12.06 -12.70
CA LEU A 2 24.00 -12.03 -11.65
C LEU A 2 24.43 -10.96 -10.64
N ALA A 3 23.58 -9.96 -10.39
CA ALA A 3 23.89 -8.88 -9.46
C ALA A 3 24.31 -9.45 -8.08
N ASP A 4 25.42 -9.00 -7.54
CA ASP A 4 25.88 -9.36 -6.18
C ASP A 4 24.75 -9.04 -5.20
N PRO A 5 24.23 -9.99 -4.40
CA PRO A 5 23.19 -9.72 -3.40
C PRO A 5 23.57 -8.59 -2.44
N GLY A 6 24.86 -8.37 -2.21
CA GLY A 6 25.38 -7.26 -1.40
C GLY A 6 25.32 -5.87 -2.05
N SER A 7 24.95 -5.77 -3.33
CA SER A 7 24.81 -4.49 -4.05
C SER A 7 23.40 -3.89 -3.96
N ARG A 8 22.42 -4.66 -3.47
CA ARG A 8 21.05 -4.17 -3.30
C ARG A 8 20.97 -3.16 -2.16
N VAL A 9 20.36 -2.03 -2.46
CA VAL A 9 20.03 -0.97 -1.51
C VAL A 9 18.69 -1.27 -0.82
N ILE A 10 18.68 -1.14 0.49
CA ILE A 10 17.49 -1.24 1.34
C ILE A 10 16.59 -0.04 1.07
N MET A 11 15.29 -0.29 0.88
CA MET A 11 14.30 0.74 0.62
C MET A 11 13.26 0.81 1.74
N ALA A 12 12.60 1.97 1.85
CA ALA A 12 11.42 2.08 2.68
C ALA A 12 10.37 1.00 2.34
N ASN A 13 9.82 0.39 3.40
CA ASN A 13 8.88 -0.74 3.41
C ASN A 13 9.47 -2.12 3.08
N ASP A 14 10.79 -2.25 2.91
CA ASP A 14 11.42 -3.57 2.87
C ASP A 14 11.24 -4.30 4.21
N ARG A 15 11.04 -5.62 4.14
CA ARG A 15 11.14 -6.50 5.31
C ARG A 15 12.49 -7.19 5.29
N ILE A 16 13.36 -6.88 6.26
CA ILE A 16 14.70 -7.45 6.36
C ILE A 16 14.79 -8.41 7.54
N ARG A 17 15.31 -9.60 7.30
CA ARG A 17 15.69 -10.55 8.34
C ARG A 17 17.05 -10.12 8.87
N ILE A 18 17.16 -10.00 10.17
CA ILE A 18 18.40 -9.70 10.85
C ILE A 18 18.67 -10.87 11.77
N ASP A 19 19.82 -11.50 11.58
CA ASP A 19 20.32 -12.56 12.46
C ASP A 19 21.54 -12.01 13.21
N ILE A 20 21.41 -11.94 14.54
CA ILE A 20 22.45 -11.46 15.46
C ILE A 20 22.91 -12.67 16.26
N VAL A 21 24.13 -13.15 16.01
CA VAL A 21 24.64 -14.40 16.59
C VAL A 21 24.70 -14.32 18.12
N GLU A 22 25.13 -13.18 18.65
CA GLU A 22 25.32 -12.94 20.08
C GLU A 22 24.02 -12.60 20.81
N ALA A 23 22.95 -12.27 20.08
CA ALA A 23 21.62 -11.96 20.61
C ALA A 23 20.51 -12.58 19.75
N PRO A 24 20.30 -13.91 19.84
CA PRO A 24 19.28 -14.61 19.05
C PRO A 24 17.86 -14.11 19.32
N ASP A 25 17.60 -13.56 20.50
CA ASP A 25 16.35 -12.92 20.91
C ASP A 25 16.09 -11.58 20.21
N MET A 26 17.14 -10.93 19.73
CA MET A 26 17.10 -9.74 18.86
C MET A 26 17.15 -10.10 17.38
N SER A 27 17.18 -11.39 17.04
CA SER A 27 17.11 -11.83 15.65
C SER A 27 15.65 -11.93 15.22
N GLY A 28 15.34 -11.49 14.01
CA GLY A 28 13.96 -11.44 13.56
C GLY A 28 13.78 -10.76 12.23
N VAL A 29 12.51 -10.54 11.86
CA VAL A 29 12.16 -9.81 10.65
C VAL A 29 11.70 -8.41 11.03
N TYR A 30 12.43 -7.43 10.55
CA TYR A 30 12.23 -6.02 10.80
C TYR A 30 11.68 -5.34 9.55
N THR A 31 10.85 -4.32 9.74
CA THR A 31 10.29 -3.53 8.64
C THR A 31 10.98 -2.19 8.58
N VAL A 32 11.44 -1.79 7.40
CA VAL A 32 11.94 -0.45 7.14
C VAL A 32 10.73 0.47 7.00
N ALA A 33 10.57 1.42 7.89
CA ALA A 33 9.48 2.39 7.87
C ALA A 33 9.54 3.29 6.63
N GLY A 34 8.42 3.97 6.35
CA GLY A 34 8.27 4.87 5.19
C GLY A 34 9.26 6.04 5.13
N ASN A 35 9.86 6.40 6.27
CA ASN A 35 10.92 7.40 6.39
C ASN A 35 12.34 6.81 6.28
N GLY A 36 12.45 5.53 5.95
CA GLY A 36 13.70 4.82 5.76
C GLY A 36 14.39 4.32 7.02
N THR A 37 13.72 4.41 8.17
CA THR A 37 14.27 3.94 9.46
C THR A 37 13.76 2.57 9.83
N MET A 38 14.49 1.84 10.66
CA MET A 38 14.09 0.56 11.22
C MET A 38 14.37 0.60 12.71
N ASP A 39 13.41 0.14 13.52
CA ASP A 39 13.60 0.03 14.96
C ASP A 39 14.18 -1.34 15.29
N LEU A 40 15.43 -1.37 15.75
CA LEU A 40 16.10 -2.57 16.25
C LEU A 40 16.03 -2.56 17.79
N ASP A 41 15.66 -3.68 18.40
CA ASP A 41 15.56 -3.78 19.85
C ASP A 41 16.88 -3.37 20.53
N LEU A 42 16.79 -2.71 21.68
CA LEU A 42 17.92 -2.13 22.46
C LEU A 42 18.72 -1.02 21.75
N VAL A 43 19.00 -1.13 20.46
CA VAL A 43 19.71 -0.10 19.68
C VAL A 43 18.82 1.10 19.39
N GLY A 44 17.52 0.86 19.23
CA GLY A 44 16.53 1.88 18.88
C GLY A 44 16.46 2.10 17.36
N ARG A 45 16.13 3.33 16.98
CA ARG A 45 15.87 3.67 15.57
C ARG A 45 17.16 3.82 14.77
N VAL A 46 17.24 3.09 13.66
CA VAL A 46 18.40 3.05 12.77
C VAL A 46 18.01 3.48 11.36
N GLN A 47 18.75 4.41 10.76
CA GLN A 47 18.55 4.77 9.35
C GLN A 47 19.19 3.71 8.46
N VAL A 48 18.37 2.93 7.76
CA VAL A 48 18.80 1.82 6.90
C VAL A 48 18.47 2.01 5.43
N GLU A 49 17.51 2.87 5.09
CA GLU A 49 17.23 3.21 3.69
C GLU A 49 18.43 3.88 3.03
N GLY A 50 18.67 3.51 1.77
CA GLY A 50 19.81 4.01 1.00
C GLY A 50 21.10 3.25 1.26
N LYS A 51 21.14 2.36 2.26
CA LYS A 51 22.28 1.48 2.54
C LYS A 51 22.16 0.16 1.79
N THR A 52 23.28 -0.38 1.35
CA THR A 52 23.35 -1.76 0.91
C THR A 52 23.18 -2.73 2.08
N ILE A 53 22.90 -4.00 1.77
CA ILE A 53 22.86 -5.07 2.79
C ILE A 53 24.15 -5.11 3.61
N ARG A 54 25.32 -5.04 2.96
CA ARG A 54 26.62 -5.03 3.66
C ARG A 54 26.80 -3.79 4.55
N GLU A 55 26.44 -2.62 4.03
CA GLU A 55 26.51 -1.38 4.81
C GLU A 55 25.55 -1.39 6.00
N ALA A 56 24.41 -2.07 5.88
CA ALA A 56 23.49 -2.25 6.99
C ALA A 56 24.03 -3.24 8.02
N GLU A 57 24.64 -4.36 7.61
CA GLU A 57 25.33 -5.29 8.51
C GLU A 57 26.40 -4.57 9.34
N GLU A 58 27.28 -3.82 8.67
CA GLU A 58 28.35 -3.05 9.32
C GLU A 58 27.79 -1.96 10.25
N LEU A 59 26.76 -1.22 9.81
CA LEU A 59 26.12 -0.19 10.62
C LEU A 59 25.55 -0.77 11.92
N LEU A 60 24.79 -1.86 11.80
CA LEU A 60 24.12 -2.49 12.93
C LEU A 60 25.12 -3.12 13.89
N ALA A 61 26.16 -3.80 13.37
CA ALA A 61 27.24 -4.34 14.18
C ALA A 61 27.92 -3.24 15.01
N ASN A 62 28.30 -2.12 14.37
CA ASN A 62 28.92 -0.99 15.06
C ASN A 62 28.02 -0.39 16.16
N GLN A 63 26.72 -0.27 15.92
CA GLN A 63 25.78 0.26 16.91
C GLN A 63 25.58 -0.69 18.10
N LEU A 64 25.55 -2.00 17.84
CA LEU A 64 25.46 -3.03 18.87
C LEU A 64 26.74 -3.07 19.72
N GLU A 65 27.92 -2.96 19.09
CA GLU A 65 29.21 -2.94 19.78
C GLU A 65 29.43 -1.68 20.63
N ALA A 66 28.87 -0.55 20.21
CA ALA A 66 29.04 0.71 20.94
C ALA A 66 28.40 0.68 22.34
N SER A 67 27.33 -0.10 22.53
CA SER A 67 26.51 -0.02 23.75
C SER A 67 26.21 -1.36 24.42
N TYR A 68 26.32 -2.49 23.72
CA TYR A 68 25.77 -3.77 24.21
C TYR A 68 26.75 -4.94 24.14
N PHE A 69 27.60 -5.02 23.11
CA PHE A 69 28.49 -6.16 22.89
C PHE A 69 29.95 -5.72 22.74
N ARG A 70 30.91 -6.62 23.03
CA ARG A 70 32.33 -6.35 22.70
C ARG A 70 32.63 -6.57 21.22
N GLN A 71 31.87 -7.49 20.61
CA GLN A 71 31.91 -7.83 19.21
C GLN A 71 30.51 -8.33 18.84
N ALA A 72 29.96 -7.88 17.71
CA ALA A 72 28.64 -8.27 17.24
C ALA A 72 28.73 -8.80 15.80
N THR A 73 28.15 -9.98 15.57
CA THR A 73 28.06 -10.60 14.25
C THR A 73 26.62 -10.48 13.77
N VAL A 74 26.40 -9.54 12.84
CA VAL A 74 25.08 -9.27 12.25
C VAL A 74 25.07 -9.77 10.81
N ARG A 75 24.03 -10.53 10.46
CA ARG A 75 23.69 -10.88 9.09
C ARG A 75 22.36 -10.23 8.73
N VAL A 76 22.29 -9.61 7.57
CA VAL A 76 21.06 -9.00 7.05
C VAL A 76 20.66 -9.70 5.76
N GLU A 77 19.41 -10.14 5.69
CA GLU A 77 18.80 -10.73 4.50
C GLU A 77 17.45 -10.06 4.26
N ILE A 78 16.85 -10.21 3.08
CA ILE A 78 15.51 -9.70 2.82
C ILE A 78 14.52 -10.84 3.09
N ALA A 79 13.67 -10.64 4.10
CA ALA A 79 12.86 -11.70 4.70
C ALA A 79 11.61 -12.06 3.89
N GLU A 80 10.96 -11.03 3.33
CA GLU A 80 9.70 -11.18 2.60
C GLU A 80 9.59 -10.12 1.51
N PHE A 81 9.23 -10.59 0.33
CA PHE A 81 9.04 -9.76 -0.83
C PHE A 81 7.59 -9.32 -0.92
N VAL A 82 7.36 -8.02 -0.98
CA VAL A 82 6.03 -7.51 -1.33
C VAL A 82 5.82 -7.78 -2.81
N GLU A 83 5.20 -8.92 -3.12
CA GLU A 83 4.76 -9.19 -4.48
C GLU A 83 3.79 -8.11 -4.93
N GLY A 84 3.97 -7.65 -6.16
CA GLY A 84 3.12 -6.62 -6.74
C GLY A 84 3.42 -6.45 -8.21
N ALA A 85 2.77 -5.46 -8.81
CA ALA A 85 3.05 -5.08 -10.18
C ALA A 85 3.27 -3.58 -10.26
N LEU A 86 4.15 -3.19 -11.17
CA LEU A 86 4.18 -1.84 -11.72
C LEU A 86 3.08 -1.74 -12.77
N MET A 87 2.53 -0.55 -12.93
CA MET A 87 1.61 -0.26 -14.02
C MET A 87 2.24 0.81 -14.90
N ILE A 88 2.57 0.46 -16.14
CA ILE A 88 3.27 1.33 -17.08
C ILE A 88 2.30 1.72 -18.18
N LEU A 89 2.10 3.01 -18.36
CA LEU A 89 1.02 3.61 -19.16
C LEU A 89 1.54 4.76 -20.02
N GLY A 90 0.75 5.12 -21.02
CA GLY A 90 1.01 6.27 -21.89
C GLY A 90 1.83 5.92 -23.12
N ALA A 91 2.71 6.83 -23.52
CA ALA A 91 3.52 6.77 -24.73
C ALA A 91 4.69 5.77 -24.64
N VAL A 92 4.34 4.49 -24.42
CA VAL A 92 5.25 3.34 -24.47
C VAL A 92 4.74 2.33 -25.50
N GLN A 93 5.62 1.49 -26.03
CA GLN A 93 5.25 0.55 -27.11
C GLN A 93 4.20 -0.48 -26.67
N ASN A 94 4.34 -1.04 -25.46
CA ASN A 94 3.43 -2.07 -24.94
C ASN A 94 2.97 -1.72 -23.51
N PRO A 95 2.00 -0.81 -23.33
CA PRO A 95 1.47 -0.48 -22.01
C PRO A 95 0.93 -1.72 -21.28
N GLY A 96 1.05 -1.74 -19.96
CA GLY A 96 0.54 -2.86 -19.17
C GLY A 96 1.14 -2.96 -17.77
N THR A 97 0.84 -4.07 -17.11
CA THR A 97 1.38 -4.37 -15.79
C THR A 97 2.66 -5.18 -15.89
N LEU A 98 3.70 -4.76 -15.18
CA LEU A 98 4.96 -5.48 -15.07
C LEU A 98 5.07 -6.08 -13.67
N PRO A 99 4.94 -7.40 -13.50
CA PRO A 99 5.02 -8.03 -12.19
C PRO A 99 6.43 -7.89 -11.61
N ILE A 100 6.51 -7.44 -10.36
CA ILE A 100 7.72 -7.47 -9.54
C ILE A 100 7.61 -8.71 -8.67
N LYS A 101 8.55 -9.64 -8.85
CA LYS A 101 8.63 -10.88 -8.07
C LYS A 101 9.81 -10.81 -7.12
N GLY A 102 9.59 -11.28 -5.90
CA GLY A 102 10.70 -11.57 -5.03
C GLY A 102 11.58 -10.35 -4.76
N ASP A 103 12.90 -10.55 -4.84
CA ASP A 103 13.94 -9.56 -4.62
C ASP A 103 14.19 -8.63 -5.82
N GLN A 104 13.40 -8.73 -6.88
CA GLN A 104 13.64 -8.01 -8.12
C GLN A 104 13.61 -6.50 -7.87
N VAL A 105 14.78 -5.88 -7.98
CA VAL A 105 14.94 -4.44 -8.09
C VAL A 105 14.78 -4.08 -9.56
N ILE A 106 13.98 -3.06 -9.84
CA ILE A 106 13.79 -2.56 -11.20
C ILE A 106 13.79 -1.04 -11.19
N THR A 107 14.50 -0.44 -12.15
CA THR A 107 14.53 1.02 -12.33
C THR A 107 13.48 1.50 -13.32
N LEU A 108 13.28 2.82 -13.39
CA LEU A 108 12.38 3.43 -14.36
C LEU A 108 12.79 3.07 -15.79
N ILE A 109 14.07 3.21 -16.12
CA ILE A 109 14.57 2.91 -17.47
C ILE A 109 14.37 1.42 -17.81
N GLU A 110 14.71 0.51 -16.90
CA GLU A 110 14.50 -0.93 -17.10
C GLU A 110 13.02 -1.27 -17.33
N SER A 111 12.12 -0.63 -16.57
CA SER A 111 10.68 -0.81 -16.75
C SER A 111 10.21 -0.35 -18.13
N ILE A 112 10.69 0.78 -18.62
CA ILE A 112 10.34 1.32 -19.94
C ILE A 112 10.89 0.42 -21.06
N VAL A 113 12.12 -0.08 -20.91
CA VAL A 113 12.71 -1.03 -21.86
C VAL A 113 11.91 -2.34 -21.89
N SER A 114 11.46 -2.82 -20.74
CA SER A 114 10.70 -4.08 -20.64
C SER A 114 9.36 -4.03 -21.39
N VAL A 115 8.78 -2.84 -21.56
CA VAL A 115 7.56 -2.61 -22.35
C VAL A 115 7.85 -2.23 -23.81
N GLY A 116 9.09 -2.42 -24.27
CA GLY A 116 9.52 -2.16 -25.66
C GLY A 116 10.00 -0.73 -25.91
N GLY A 117 10.21 0.07 -24.86
CA GLY A 117 10.68 1.45 -24.97
C GLY A 117 9.54 2.46 -25.17
N PHE A 118 9.94 3.70 -25.41
CA PHE A 118 9.02 4.80 -25.70
C PHE A 118 8.34 4.63 -27.07
N ALA A 119 7.07 5.03 -27.14
CA ALA A 119 6.34 5.15 -28.39
C ALA A 119 6.73 6.42 -29.16
N ASP A 120 6.32 6.50 -30.43
CA ASP A 120 6.52 7.70 -31.22
C ASP A 120 5.85 8.91 -30.55
N ARG A 121 6.56 10.04 -30.54
CA ARG A 121 6.18 11.27 -29.84
C ARG A 121 6.08 11.12 -28.32
N ALA A 122 6.73 10.18 -27.64
CA ALA A 122 6.78 10.21 -26.17
C ALA A 122 7.48 11.48 -25.64
N ALA A 123 6.92 12.07 -24.58
CA ALA A 123 7.53 13.09 -23.74
C ALA A 123 8.42 12.40 -22.69
N ASP A 124 9.50 11.80 -23.20
CA ASP A 124 10.54 11.13 -22.42
C ASP A 124 11.31 12.08 -21.46
N ASP A 125 11.05 13.39 -21.53
CA ASP A 125 11.53 14.40 -20.59
C ASP A 125 10.59 14.67 -19.40
N GLN A 126 9.38 14.09 -19.39
CA GLN A 126 8.35 14.32 -18.38
C GLN A 126 7.70 13.00 -17.93
N VAL A 127 8.49 11.98 -17.62
CA VAL A 127 7.94 10.71 -17.14
C VAL A 127 7.45 10.86 -15.70
N HIS A 128 6.20 10.51 -15.43
CA HIS A 128 5.60 10.63 -14.10
C HIS A 128 5.57 9.28 -13.38
N ILE A 129 6.07 9.24 -12.15
CA ILE A 129 5.91 8.11 -11.23
C ILE A 129 4.93 8.52 -10.15
N LEU A 130 3.77 7.87 -10.09
CA LEU A 130 2.77 8.06 -9.04
C LEU A 130 2.99 7.02 -7.94
N ARG A 131 3.70 7.44 -6.89
CA ARG A 131 4.13 6.60 -5.78
C ARG A 131 3.17 6.67 -4.60
N TRP A 132 2.75 5.53 -4.08
CA TRP A 132 1.84 5.48 -2.93
C TRP A 132 2.55 5.89 -1.62
N ARG A 133 1.91 6.74 -0.81
CA ARG A 133 2.34 7.07 0.57
C ARG A 133 1.51 6.32 1.62
N PRO A 134 2.12 5.53 2.52
CA PRO A 134 1.44 5.01 3.70
C PRO A 134 1.01 6.14 4.65
N GLY A 135 -0.19 6.06 5.22
CA GLY A 135 -0.67 6.97 6.28
C GLY A 135 -1.22 8.33 5.84
N GLY A 136 -1.11 8.69 4.55
CA GLY A 136 -1.84 9.80 3.95
C GLY A 136 -3.17 9.33 3.37
N ARG A 137 -4.20 10.20 3.32
CA ARG A 137 -5.44 9.94 2.57
C ARG A 137 -5.11 9.67 1.09
N MET A 138 -4.91 8.42 0.68
CA MET A 138 -4.71 7.94 -0.72
C MET A 138 -3.90 8.88 -1.66
N ALA A 139 -3.00 9.69 -1.10
CA ALA A 139 -2.25 10.70 -1.84
C ALA A 139 -1.02 10.02 -2.41
N ARG A 140 -0.89 10.03 -3.74
CA ARG A 140 0.34 9.59 -4.39
C ARG A 140 1.29 10.78 -4.51
N ASP A 141 2.55 10.59 -4.17
CA ASP A 141 3.59 11.52 -4.58
C ASP A 141 3.84 11.36 -6.07
N THR A 142 3.88 12.47 -6.79
CA THR A 142 4.28 12.50 -8.20
C THR A 142 5.76 12.84 -8.27
N VAL A 143 6.57 11.88 -8.72
CA VAL A 143 7.96 12.12 -9.08
C VAL A 143 8.03 12.32 -10.58
N VAL A 144 8.51 13.47 -11.03
CA VAL A 144 8.71 13.75 -12.46
C VAL A 144 10.17 13.48 -12.80
N VAL A 145 10.40 12.67 -13.83
CA VAL A 145 11.72 12.17 -14.22
C VAL A 145 11.98 12.51 -15.68
N ASN A 146 13.11 13.18 -15.93
CA ASN A 146 13.56 13.50 -17.27
C ASN A 146 14.51 12.40 -17.77
N VAL A 147 13.93 11.36 -18.38
CA VAL A 147 14.66 10.21 -18.92
C VAL A 147 15.51 10.61 -20.12
N LYS A 148 15.01 11.52 -20.96
CA LYS A 148 15.77 12.08 -22.09
C LYS A 148 17.12 12.66 -21.66
N ALA A 149 17.14 13.49 -20.62
CA ALA A 149 18.35 14.12 -20.14
C ALA A 149 19.40 13.11 -19.65
N MET A 150 18.97 12.00 -19.03
CA MET A 150 19.87 10.93 -18.61
C MET A 150 20.56 10.26 -19.81
N PHE A 151 19.81 9.96 -20.88
CA PHE A 151 20.39 9.40 -22.10
C PHE A 151 21.28 10.40 -22.85
N ASP A 152 20.88 11.66 -22.94
CA ASP A 152 21.65 12.70 -23.63
C ASP A 152 23.00 12.98 -22.91
N SER A 153 23.02 12.89 -21.58
CA SER A 153 24.21 13.15 -20.76
C SER A 153 25.01 11.90 -20.37
N LEU A 154 24.45 10.70 -20.58
CA LEU A 154 24.96 9.43 -20.06
C LEU A 154 25.13 9.41 -18.53
N ASP A 155 24.37 10.24 -17.80
CA ASP A 155 24.33 10.28 -16.34
C ASP A 155 23.01 9.66 -15.84
N PHE A 156 23.11 8.41 -15.37
CA PHE A 156 21.97 7.64 -14.83
C PHE A 156 21.85 7.72 -13.32
N SER A 157 22.61 8.60 -12.65
CA SER A 157 22.52 8.79 -11.19
C SER A 157 21.14 9.22 -10.70
N LYS A 158 20.30 9.73 -11.61
CA LYS A 158 18.92 10.17 -11.35
C LYS A 158 17.87 9.13 -11.71
N ASP A 159 18.27 7.95 -12.19
CA ASP A 159 17.31 6.87 -12.45
C ASP A 159 16.63 6.46 -11.15
N GLN A 160 15.33 6.21 -11.22
CA GLN A 160 14.50 5.98 -10.05
C GLN A 160 14.30 4.48 -9.86
N TYR A 161 14.63 3.98 -8.67
CA TYR A 161 14.15 2.68 -8.24
C TYR A 161 12.64 2.70 -8.09
N LEU A 162 11.97 1.71 -8.67
CA LEU A 162 10.53 1.57 -8.61
C LEU A 162 10.11 0.65 -7.46
N ARG A 163 8.92 0.91 -6.93
CA ARG A 163 8.33 0.14 -5.83
C ARG A 163 7.11 -0.63 -6.32
N PRO A 164 6.77 -1.78 -5.72
CA PRO A 164 5.50 -2.43 -5.97
C PRO A 164 4.35 -1.43 -5.89
N ARG A 165 3.45 -1.45 -6.88
CA ARG A 165 2.27 -0.55 -7.02
C ARG A 165 2.56 0.88 -7.48
N ASP A 166 3.81 1.22 -7.80
CA ASP A 166 4.12 2.45 -8.54
C ASP A 166 3.39 2.41 -9.91
N ILE A 167 2.82 3.55 -10.29
CA ILE A 167 2.28 3.76 -11.64
C ILE A 167 3.26 4.67 -12.38
N ILE A 168 3.68 4.24 -13.56
CA ILE A 168 4.53 4.98 -14.46
C ILE A 168 3.65 5.46 -15.60
N TYR A 169 3.57 6.77 -15.78
CA TYR A 169 2.83 7.40 -16.87
C TYR A 169 3.81 8.20 -17.73
N VAL A 170 3.89 7.84 -19.01
CA VAL A 170 4.70 8.56 -20.00
C VAL A 170 3.77 9.41 -20.88
N PRO A 171 3.91 10.73 -20.89
CA PRO A 171 3.10 11.56 -21.77
C PRO A 171 3.53 11.49 -23.24
N PHE A 172 2.71 11.95 -24.19
CA PHE A 172 3.08 12.28 -25.58
C PHE A 172 3.42 13.79 -25.75
N ARG A 173 4.40 14.14 -26.59
CA ARG A 173 5.00 15.47 -26.87
C ARG A 173 4.12 16.50 -27.58
N SER A 174 2.82 16.30 -27.63
CA SER A 174 1.90 17.26 -28.25
C SER A 174 0.69 17.38 -27.36
N GLY A 175 0.23 18.61 -27.08
CA GLY A 175 -0.99 18.92 -26.31
C GLY A 175 -2.31 18.40 -26.90
N GLN A 176 -2.24 17.37 -27.74
CA GLN A 176 -3.31 16.44 -28.08
C GLN A 176 -3.17 15.12 -27.29
N GLU A 177 -2.49 15.15 -26.15
CA GLU A 177 -2.62 14.10 -25.14
C GLU A 177 -3.98 14.19 -24.50
N GLY A 178 -4.69 13.07 -24.49
CA GLY A 178 -5.99 13.03 -23.83
C GLY A 178 -7.01 14.00 -24.40
N ALA A 179 -6.74 14.76 -25.48
CA ALA A 179 -7.67 15.77 -26.01
C ALA A 179 -9.06 15.20 -26.33
N ASP A 180 -9.09 13.90 -26.65
CA ASP A 180 -10.29 13.10 -26.81
C ASP A 180 -10.23 11.77 -26.02
N GLU A 181 -9.46 11.67 -24.93
CA GLU A 181 -9.37 10.46 -24.09
C GLU A 181 -9.22 10.76 -22.59
N PHE A 182 -9.71 9.86 -21.73
CA PHE A 182 -9.46 9.85 -20.28
C PHE A 182 -8.84 8.51 -19.88
N LEU A 183 -8.12 8.46 -18.76
CA LEU A 183 -7.46 7.25 -18.26
C LEU A 183 -8.30 6.61 -17.15
N ALA A 184 -8.74 5.37 -17.33
CA ALA A 184 -9.45 4.61 -16.29
C ALA A 184 -8.51 3.58 -15.64
N LEU A 185 -8.40 3.59 -14.31
CA LEU A 185 -7.48 2.74 -13.55
C LEU A 185 -8.20 2.01 -12.42
N GLY A 186 -7.63 0.87 -12.02
CA GLY A 186 -8.10 0.05 -10.90
C GLY A 186 -9.21 -0.91 -11.31
N GLU A 187 -10.24 -1.05 -10.47
CA GLU A 187 -11.33 -2.02 -10.60
C GLU A 187 -12.41 -1.59 -11.60
N VAL A 188 -11.97 -1.32 -12.84
CA VAL A 188 -12.82 -1.04 -14.00
C VAL A 188 -12.76 -2.21 -14.97
N GLY A 189 -13.76 -2.33 -15.86
CA GLY A 189 -13.84 -3.44 -16.82
C GLY A 189 -12.71 -3.42 -17.86
N THR A 190 -12.35 -2.23 -18.34
CA THR A 190 -11.29 -1.99 -19.32
C THR A 190 -10.33 -0.91 -18.79
N PRO A 191 -9.33 -1.29 -17.97
CA PRO A 191 -8.32 -0.36 -17.50
C PRO A 191 -7.45 0.14 -18.66
N GLY A 192 -7.00 1.38 -18.57
CA GLY A 192 -6.21 2.07 -19.59
C GLY A 192 -6.94 3.27 -20.18
N PHE A 193 -6.46 3.74 -21.32
CA PHE A 193 -7.06 4.89 -22.00
C PHE A 193 -8.41 4.52 -22.59
N ASN A 194 -9.36 5.43 -22.42
CA ASN A 194 -10.72 5.29 -22.87
C ASN A 194 -11.13 6.54 -23.65
N PRO A 195 -11.95 6.39 -24.72
CA PRO A 195 -12.36 7.52 -25.53
C PRO A 195 -13.21 8.50 -24.71
N TYR A 196 -12.88 9.78 -24.82
CA TYR A 196 -13.69 10.89 -24.34
C TYR A 196 -14.56 11.42 -25.48
N THR A 197 -15.73 11.93 -25.10
CA THR A 197 -16.65 12.61 -26.02
C THR A 197 -17.08 13.92 -25.39
N GLU A 198 -17.36 14.94 -26.20
CA GLU A 198 -17.73 16.25 -25.67
C GLU A 198 -18.93 16.18 -24.70
N GLY A 199 -18.76 16.75 -23.50
CA GLY A 199 -19.77 16.69 -22.44
C GLY A 199 -19.87 15.34 -21.73
N MET A 200 -18.81 14.53 -21.76
CA MET A 200 -18.74 13.29 -20.98
C MET A 200 -18.83 13.57 -19.48
N ASP A 201 -19.58 12.71 -18.79
CA ASP A 201 -19.70 12.69 -17.34
C ASP A 201 -19.15 11.39 -16.78
N ILE A 202 -19.09 11.28 -15.46
CA ILE A 202 -18.51 10.10 -14.82
C ILE A 202 -19.29 8.82 -15.10
N ILE A 203 -20.61 8.88 -15.28
CA ILE A 203 -21.42 7.72 -15.67
C ILE A 203 -20.96 7.20 -17.03
N ARG A 204 -20.88 8.08 -18.04
CA ARG A 204 -20.40 7.73 -19.38
C ARG A 204 -18.96 7.24 -19.35
N ALA A 205 -18.11 7.84 -18.53
CA ALA A 205 -16.72 7.39 -18.36
C ALA A 205 -16.66 5.98 -17.79
N VAL A 206 -17.42 5.66 -16.74
CA VAL A 206 -17.48 4.29 -16.19
C VAL A 206 -18.01 3.30 -17.23
N VAL A 207 -19.02 3.67 -18.01
CA VAL A 207 -19.55 2.83 -19.10
C VAL A 207 -18.49 2.61 -20.20
N ALA A 208 -17.80 3.65 -20.62
CA ALA A 208 -16.72 3.56 -21.61
C ALA A 208 -15.59 2.65 -21.11
N ALA A 209 -15.26 2.75 -19.82
CA ALA A 209 -14.31 1.89 -19.13
C ALA A 209 -14.82 0.46 -18.86
N GLY A 210 -15.91 0.03 -19.50
CA GLY A 210 -16.43 -1.34 -19.38
C GLY A 210 -17.14 -1.64 -18.06
N GLY A 211 -17.55 -0.61 -17.31
CA GLY A 211 -18.14 -0.73 -15.98
C GLY A 211 -17.10 -0.85 -14.87
N VAL A 212 -17.56 -1.23 -13.68
CA VAL A 212 -16.72 -1.50 -12.50
C VAL A 212 -16.83 -2.97 -12.10
N SER A 213 -15.74 -3.55 -11.57
CA SER A 213 -15.74 -4.94 -11.12
C SER A 213 -16.56 -5.13 -9.84
N ARG A 214 -16.78 -6.39 -9.41
CA ARG A 214 -17.47 -6.67 -8.13
C ARG A 214 -16.58 -6.37 -6.93
N GLU A 215 -15.28 -6.36 -7.15
CA GLU A 215 -14.24 -6.08 -6.19
C GLU A 215 -14.00 -4.56 -6.07
N ALA A 216 -14.70 -3.73 -6.84
CA ALA A 216 -14.60 -2.28 -6.80
C ALA A 216 -15.18 -1.66 -5.52
N ARG A 217 -14.43 -0.74 -4.92
CA ARG A 217 -14.91 0.19 -3.88
C ARG A 217 -15.49 1.42 -4.54
N MET A 218 -16.77 1.31 -4.87
CA MET A 218 -17.51 2.34 -5.60
C MET A 218 -17.63 3.65 -4.83
N ASP A 219 -17.64 3.61 -3.50
CA ASP A 219 -17.68 4.77 -2.58
C ASP A 219 -16.38 5.60 -2.55
N ALA A 220 -15.29 5.03 -3.08
CA ALA A 220 -13.95 5.60 -2.95
C ALA A 220 -13.30 5.91 -4.30
N ALA A 221 -14.07 6.02 -5.38
CA ALA A 221 -13.53 6.44 -6.66
C ALA A 221 -13.05 7.90 -6.62
N ARG A 222 -12.15 8.26 -7.52
CA ARG A 222 -11.70 9.66 -7.70
C ARG A 222 -11.31 9.94 -9.13
N ILE A 223 -11.46 11.21 -9.50
CA ILE A 223 -10.83 11.78 -10.67
C ILE A 223 -9.57 12.52 -10.22
N LEU A 224 -8.44 12.24 -10.87
CA LEU A 224 -7.25 13.06 -10.80
C LEU A 224 -7.23 13.90 -12.07
N ARG A 225 -7.39 15.21 -11.91
CA ARG A 225 -7.48 16.16 -13.01
C ARG A 225 -6.22 17.01 -13.09
N PRO A 226 -5.53 17.03 -14.24
CA PRO A 226 -4.36 17.88 -14.43
C PRO A 226 -4.69 19.35 -14.12
N ASP A 227 -3.85 20.02 -13.35
CA ASP A 227 -4.01 21.43 -13.00
C ASP A 227 -3.30 22.41 -13.95
N GLY A 228 -2.60 21.88 -14.95
CA GLY A 228 -1.85 22.65 -15.95
C GLY A 228 -0.43 23.06 -15.53
N ASN A 229 -0.06 22.87 -14.26
CA ASN A 229 1.29 23.15 -13.73
C ASN A 229 2.10 21.88 -13.47
N GLY A 230 1.69 20.75 -14.07
CA GLY A 230 2.27 19.43 -13.84
C GLY A 230 1.77 18.74 -12.55
N GLY A 231 0.81 19.33 -11.84
CA GLY A 231 0.13 18.75 -10.70
C GLY A 231 -1.24 18.19 -11.06
N TYR A 232 -1.90 17.58 -10.07
CA TYR A 232 -3.26 17.04 -10.20
C TYR A 232 -4.14 17.50 -9.05
N SER A 233 -5.33 17.99 -9.39
CA SER A 233 -6.43 18.18 -8.45
C SER A 233 -7.18 16.86 -8.25
N MET A 234 -7.52 16.52 -7.01
CA MET A 234 -8.24 15.30 -6.68
C MET A 234 -9.71 15.62 -6.43
N ILE A 235 -10.60 14.97 -7.18
CA ILE A 235 -12.04 15.10 -7.05
C ILE A 235 -12.58 13.74 -6.60
N ALA A 236 -13.13 13.67 -5.39
CA ALA A 236 -13.75 12.45 -4.89
C ALA A 236 -15.07 12.17 -5.63
N VAL A 237 -15.33 10.90 -5.91
CA VAL A 237 -16.54 10.44 -6.59
C VAL A 237 -17.08 9.23 -5.86
N ASP A 238 -18.34 9.31 -5.44
CA ASP A 238 -19.06 8.17 -4.87
C ASP A 238 -19.93 7.50 -5.96
N LEU A 239 -19.36 6.50 -6.64
CA LEU A 239 -20.06 5.71 -7.66
C LEU A 239 -21.18 4.86 -7.04
N ALA A 240 -21.09 4.51 -5.74
CA ALA A 240 -22.12 3.71 -5.09
C ALA A 240 -23.43 4.50 -5.00
N ARG A 241 -23.35 5.81 -4.71
CA ARG A 241 -24.52 6.70 -4.70
C ARG A 241 -25.07 6.96 -6.09
N ILE A 242 -24.21 7.06 -7.11
CA ILE A 242 -24.66 7.25 -8.50
C ILE A 242 -25.41 6.01 -9.01
N PHE A 243 -24.82 4.82 -8.91
CA PHE A 243 -25.39 3.61 -9.51
C PHE A 243 -26.37 2.87 -8.59
N GLY A 244 -26.24 3.01 -7.28
CA GLY A 244 -27.10 2.37 -6.29
C GLY A 244 -28.30 3.22 -5.86
N GLU A 245 -28.09 4.50 -5.58
CA GLU A 245 -29.13 5.43 -5.11
C GLU A 245 -29.70 6.33 -6.22
N ALA A 246 -29.14 6.28 -7.44
CA ALA A 246 -29.45 7.19 -8.53
C ALA A 246 -29.23 8.68 -8.18
N ASN A 247 -28.28 8.98 -7.28
CA ASN A 247 -27.93 10.35 -6.92
C ASN A 247 -27.06 11.00 -8.00
N MET A 248 -27.66 11.89 -8.79
CA MET A 248 -27.01 12.58 -9.90
C MET A 248 -26.16 13.79 -9.47
N GLU A 249 -26.19 14.21 -8.21
CA GLU A 249 -25.34 15.32 -7.72
C GLU A 249 -23.84 14.97 -7.77
N GLN A 250 -23.52 13.68 -7.75
CA GLN A 250 -22.16 13.15 -7.88
C GLN A 250 -21.75 12.90 -9.34
N ASN A 251 -22.66 13.12 -10.31
CA ASN A 251 -22.37 12.94 -11.72
C ASN A 251 -21.58 14.13 -12.28
N ILE A 252 -20.28 14.13 -11.99
CA ILE A 252 -19.38 15.22 -12.35
C ILE A 252 -18.93 15.12 -13.82
N PRO A 253 -18.64 16.26 -14.48
CA PRO A 253 -18.04 16.26 -15.81
C PRO A 253 -16.65 15.64 -15.75
N VAL A 254 -16.34 14.80 -16.73
CA VAL A 254 -15.01 14.26 -17.01
C VAL A 254 -14.42 15.12 -18.11
N PHE A 255 -13.14 15.41 -18.05
CA PHE A 255 -12.43 16.18 -19.06
C PHE A 255 -11.34 15.35 -19.73
N PRO A 256 -10.98 15.74 -20.95
CA PRO A 256 -9.85 15.14 -21.63
C PRO A 256 -8.58 15.24 -20.76
N GLY A 257 -7.87 14.12 -20.60
CA GLY A 257 -6.70 13.99 -19.70
C GLY A 257 -7.01 13.68 -18.23
N ASP A 258 -8.27 13.56 -17.83
CA ASP A 258 -8.62 13.09 -16.49
C ASP A 258 -8.21 11.64 -16.25
N ILE A 259 -7.85 11.32 -15.01
CA ILE A 259 -7.62 9.93 -14.56
C ILE A 259 -8.74 9.52 -13.62
N LEU A 260 -9.64 8.66 -14.07
CA LEU A 260 -10.61 7.95 -13.24
C LEU A 260 -9.91 6.78 -12.54
N PHE A 261 -9.80 6.81 -11.22
CA PHE A 261 -9.24 5.71 -10.43
C PHE A 261 -10.30 5.10 -9.50
N VAL A 262 -10.59 3.82 -9.70
CA VAL A 262 -11.54 3.02 -8.89
C VAL A 262 -10.76 1.99 -8.07
N PRO A 263 -10.64 2.13 -6.74
CA PRO A 263 -9.92 1.17 -5.91
C PRO A 263 -10.63 -0.18 -5.79
N SER A 264 -9.87 -1.21 -5.41
CA SER A 264 -10.40 -2.50 -4.95
C SER A 264 -10.74 -2.48 -3.46
N VAL A 265 -11.72 -3.28 -3.06
CA VAL A 265 -12.03 -3.62 -1.66
C VAL A 265 -10.80 -4.21 -0.97
N GLN A 266 -9.98 -4.97 -1.71
CA GLN A 266 -8.74 -5.58 -1.19
C GLN A 266 -7.55 -4.61 -1.20
N ALA A 267 -7.51 -3.67 -2.14
CA ALA A 267 -6.47 -2.63 -2.21
C ALA A 267 -6.59 -1.58 -1.08
N LEU A 268 -7.65 -1.68 -0.27
CA LEU A 268 -7.98 -0.81 0.85
C LEU A 268 -7.94 -1.55 2.20
N VAL A 269 -7.33 -2.74 2.30
CA VAL A 269 -7.05 -3.34 3.61
C VAL A 269 -6.02 -2.44 4.32
N GLY A 270 -6.53 -1.55 5.16
CA GLY A 270 -5.71 -0.58 5.91
C GLY A 270 -5.00 -1.22 7.10
N GLY A 271 -5.39 -2.44 7.44
CA GLY A 271 -4.76 -3.27 8.47
C GLY A 271 -5.41 -4.64 8.56
N LYS A 272 -4.81 -5.52 9.36
CA LYS A 272 -5.29 -6.88 9.65
C LYS A 272 -5.37 -7.08 11.16
N VAL A 273 -6.36 -7.84 11.63
CA VAL A 273 -6.51 -8.20 13.05
C VAL A 273 -6.55 -9.70 13.17
N TYR A 274 -5.91 -10.23 14.20
CA TYR A 274 -5.82 -11.65 14.46
C TYR A 274 -6.82 -12.04 15.54
N PHE A 275 -7.77 -12.91 15.21
CA PHE A 275 -8.73 -13.46 16.18
C PHE A 275 -8.39 -14.91 16.51
N MET A 276 -8.36 -15.24 17.80
CA MET A 276 -8.01 -16.56 18.28
C MET A 276 -8.71 -16.91 19.60
N GLY A 277 -8.74 -18.20 19.93
CA GLY A 277 -9.44 -18.74 21.10
C GLY A 277 -10.87 -19.20 20.78
N ALA A 278 -11.79 -19.00 21.73
CA ALA A 278 -13.16 -19.51 21.71
C ALA A 278 -14.09 -18.74 20.76
N VAL A 279 -13.77 -18.77 19.47
CA VAL A 279 -14.52 -18.13 18.38
C VAL A 279 -14.94 -19.16 17.32
N ASN A 280 -15.90 -18.81 16.46
CA ASN A 280 -16.34 -19.71 15.38
C ASN A 280 -15.36 -19.71 14.19
N GLN A 281 -14.74 -18.56 13.90
CA GLN A 281 -13.78 -18.40 12.80
C GLN A 281 -12.48 -17.77 13.29
N PRO A 282 -11.56 -18.53 13.89
CA PRO A 282 -10.24 -18.03 14.22
C PRO A 282 -9.43 -17.75 12.94
N GLY A 283 -8.57 -16.74 12.98
CA GLY A 283 -7.75 -16.34 11.85
C GLY A 283 -7.64 -14.84 11.67
N VAL A 284 -7.18 -14.44 10.49
CA VAL A 284 -6.95 -13.04 10.15
C VAL A 284 -8.23 -12.44 9.58
N VAL A 285 -8.65 -11.31 10.14
CA VAL A 285 -9.74 -10.48 9.63
C VAL A 285 -9.16 -9.21 9.06
N ALA A 286 -9.51 -8.90 7.81
CA ALA A 286 -9.10 -7.67 7.16
C ALA A 286 -9.88 -6.47 7.74
N LEU A 287 -9.18 -5.41 8.12
CA LEU A 287 -9.81 -4.17 8.54
C LEU A 287 -10.12 -3.29 7.32
N PRO A 288 -11.35 -2.77 7.22
CA PRO A 288 -11.66 -1.74 6.25
C PRO A 288 -10.91 -0.45 6.61
N SER A 289 -10.28 0.18 5.61
CA SER A 289 -9.62 1.48 5.75
C SER A 289 -10.55 2.67 6.01
N SER A 290 -11.87 2.44 6.14
CA SER A 290 -12.82 3.45 6.64
C SER A 290 -12.61 3.76 8.13
N GLY A 291 -11.90 2.91 8.87
CA GLY A 291 -11.67 3.09 10.32
C GLY A 291 -12.89 2.77 11.19
N GLU A 292 -13.94 2.16 10.62
CA GLU A 292 -15.20 1.87 11.31
C GLU A 292 -15.24 0.51 12.01
N ALA A 293 -14.18 -0.28 11.90
CA ALA A 293 -14.12 -1.60 12.51
C ALA A 293 -13.80 -1.51 14.01
N SER A 294 -14.69 -2.06 14.83
CA SER A 294 -14.56 -2.13 16.29
C SER A 294 -14.69 -3.57 16.78
N LEU A 295 -14.18 -3.83 17.99
CA LEU A 295 -14.01 -5.17 18.55
C LEU A 295 -15.33 -5.94 18.63
N ALA A 296 -16.35 -5.36 19.25
CA ALA A 296 -17.63 -6.04 19.44
C ALA A 296 -18.36 -6.24 18.11
N ARG A 297 -18.38 -5.22 17.25
CA ARG A 297 -18.99 -5.33 15.90
C ARG A 297 -18.32 -6.39 15.05
N THR A 298 -16.99 -6.47 15.07
CA THR A 298 -16.22 -7.44 14.28
C THR A 298 -16.43 -8.86 14.79
N LEU A 299 -16.42 -9.04 16.13
CA LEU A 299 -16.73 -10.33 16.75
C LEU A 299 -18.17 -10.77 16.48
N PHE A 300 -19.13 -9.85 16.42
CA PHE A 300 -20.52 -10.17 16.13
C PHE A 300 -20.75 -10.49 14.63
N ALA A 301 -20.24 -9.65 13.73
CA ALA A 301 -20.61 -9.70 12.32
C ALA A 301 -19.75 -10.66 11.47
N GLN A 302 -18.48 -10.88 11.83
CA GLN A 302 -17.53 -11.60 10.98
C GLN A 302 -16.95 -12.85 11.63
N VAL A 303 -16.63 -12.79 12.93
CA VAL A 303 -15.86 -13.86 13.61
C VAL A 303 -16.77 -14.86 14.33
N GLY A 304 -17.76 -14.37 15.08
CA GLY A 304 -18.67 -15.14 15.92
C GLY A 304 -18.03 -15.72 17.19
N PHE A 305 -18.81 -15.80 18.26
CA PHE A 305 -18.44 -16.53 19.47
C PHE A 305 -18.90 -17.99 19.38
N ASN A 306 -18.06 -18.93 19.81
CA ASN A 306 -18.50 -20.31 19.99
C ASN A 306 -19.22 -20.50 21.34
N GLN A 307 -19.79 -21.68 21.58
CA GLN A 307 -20.60 -21.95 22.78
C GLN A 307 -19.81 -21.91 24.11
N PHE A 308 -18.48 -21.98 24.06
CA PHE A 308 -17.61 -21.98 25.23
C PHE A 308 -17.03 -20.60 25.55
N ALA A 309 -17.28 -19.60 24.70
CA ALA A 309 -16.69 -18.28 24.79
C ALA A 309 -17.05 -17.52 26.08
N ASN A 310 -16.04 -16.96 26.74
CA ASN A 310 -16.21 -15.96 27.77
C ASN A 310 -16.22 -14.55 27.14
N ARG A 311 -17.42 -14.12 26.74
CA ARG A 311 -17.68 -12.79 26.13
C ARG A 311 -17.34 -11.61 27.04
N ASN A 312 -17.19 -11.82 28.34
CA ASN A 312 -17.01 -10.75 29.32
C ASN A 312 -15.54 -10.43 29.61
N SER A 313 -14.62 -11.26 29.10
CA SER A 313 -13.19 -11.15 29.38
C SER A 313 -12.38 -11.29 28.09
N VAL A 314 -12.88 -10.73 26.99
CA VAL A 314 -12.15 -10.73 25.71
C VAL A 314 -10.89 -9.89 25.86
N LYS A 315 -9.75 -10.45 25.46
CA LYS A 315 -8.45 -9.78 25.54
C LYS A 315 -8.11 -9.19 24.19
N LEU A 316 -7.80 -7.90 24.16
CA LEU A 316 -7.21 -7.21 23.03
C LEU A 316 -5.76 -6.85 23.39
N ILE A 317 -4.82 -7.33 22.60
CA ILE A 317 -3.40 -7.04 22.73
C ILE A 317 -3.04 -6.12 21.58
N ARG A 318 -2.56 -4.93 21.92
CA ARG A 318 -2.17 -3.89 20.97
C ARG A 318 -0.71 -3.54 21.15
N LYS A 319 0.05 -3.50 20.06
CA LYS A 319 1.41 -2.98 20.07
C LYS A 319 1.36 -1.46 20.03
N SER A 320 1.83 -0.82 21.10
CA SER A 320 2.01 0.62 21.14
C SER A 320 3.12 1.05 20.18
N PRO A 321 3.16 2.32 19.74
CA PRO A 321 4.21 2.82 18.84
C PRO A 321 5.64 2.68 19.39
N ASP A 322 5.80 2.51 20.70
CA ASP A 322 7.08 2.27 21.39
C ASP A 322 7.46 0.77 21.45
N GLY A 323 6.68 -0.09 20.79
CA GLY A 323 6.87 -1.54 20.76
C GLY A 323 6.29 -2.27 21.96
N SER A 324 5.85 -1.57 23.02
CA SER A 324 5.25 -2.20 24.19
C SER A 324 3.89 -2.83 23.87
N LEU A 325 3.61 -4.00 24.43
CA LEU A 325 2.30 -4.63 24.30
C LEU A 325 1.37 -4.13 25.40
N ARG A 326 0.27 -3.53 24.99
CA ARG A 326 -0.83 -3.15 25.87
C ARG A 326 -1.93 -4.20 25.78
N GLU A 327 -2.18 -4.89 26.89
CA GLU A 327 -3.33 -5.79 27.03
C GLU A 327 -4.52 -5.00 27.60
N MET A 328 -5.68 -5.15 26.97
CA MET A 328 -6.96 -4.62 27.42
C MET A 328 -7.94 -5.78 27.58
N VAL A 329 -8.61 -5.86 28.71
CA VAL A 329 -9.73 -6.78 28.92
C VAL A 329 -11.02 -6.03 28.68
N VAL A 330 -11.84 -6.53 27.76
CA VAL A 330 -13.05 -5.88 27.29
C VAL A 330 -14.26 -6.80 27.52
N ASP A 331 -15.29 -6.26 28.15
CA ASP A 331 -16.58 -6.93 28.30
C ASP A 331 -17.43 -6.72 27.03
N VAL A 332 -17.12 -7.50 26.01
CA VAL A 332 -17.86 -7.50 24.73
C VAL A 332 -19.29 -8.01 24.90
N GLY A 333 -19.52 -8.87 25.91
CA GLY A 333 -20.85 -9.33 26.30
C GLY A 333 -21.77 -8.16 26.63
N ALA A 334 -21.34 -7.29 27.55
CA ALA A 334 -22.10 -6.13 27.98
C ALA A 334 -22.43 -5.16 26.84
N ILE A 335 -21.49 -4.93 25.90
CA ILE A 335 -21.70 -4.05 24.73
C ILE A 335 -22.81 -4.59 23.84
N LEU A 336 -22.69 -5.86 23.45
CA LEU A 336 -23.63 -6.50 22.53
C LEU A 336 -25.02 -6.70 23.15
N ASP A 337 -25.09 -7.04 24.44
CA ASP A 337 -26.37 -7.31 25.11
C ASP A 337 -27.15 -6.02 25.38
N LYS A 338 -26.45 -4.89 25.60
CA LYS A 338 -27.07 -3.56 25.73
C LYS A 338 -27.41 -2.92 24.39
N GLY A 339 -26.69 -3.30 23.32
CA GLY A 339 -26.81 -2.67 22.00
C GLY A 339 -26.23 -1.25 21.93
N ASP A 340 -25.44 -0.85 22.92
CA ASP A 340 -24.75 0.44 22.98
C ASP A 340 -23.27 0.25 22.66
N PHE A 341 -22.83 0.79 21.53
CA PHE A 341 -21.47 0.66 21.01
C PHE A 341 -20.59 1.88 21.33
N SER A 342 -21.05 2.80 22.17
CA SER A 342 -20.26 3.99 22.57
C SER A 342 -18.96 3.60 23.28
N ASP A 343 -18.94 2.48 24.00
CA ASP A 343 -17.77 1.91 24.68
C ASP A 343 -17.02 0.86 23.83
N ASP A 344 -17.42 0.64 22.57
CA ASP A 344 -16.75 -0.36 21.72
C ASP A 344 -15.35 0.11 21.30
N ILE A 345 -14.40 -0.81 21.32
CA ILE A 345 -13.00 -0.50 21.09
C ILE A 345 -12.73 -0.50 19.59
N PRO A 346 -12.30 0.62 18.98
CA PRO A 346 -11.87 0.63 17.58
C PRO A 346 -10.64 -0.26 17.42
N LEU A 347 -10.67 -1.14 16.43
CA LEU A 347 -9.58 -2.04 16.11
C LEU A 347 -8.51 -1.29 15.31
N GLN A 348 -7.26 -1.67 15.55
CA GLN A 348 -6.08 -1.14 14.87
C GLN A 348 -5.35 -2.26 14.13
N ASP A 349 -4.52 -1.86 13.17
CA ASP A 349 -3.67 -2.81 12.47
C ASP A 349 -2.83 -3.62 13.46
N GLU A 350 -2.74 -4.92 13.20
CA GLU A 350 -2.04 -5.92 13.98
C GLU A 350 -2.55 -6.15 15.41
N ASP A 351 -3.72 -5.64 15.79
CA ASP A 351 -4.35 -6.06 17.05
C ASP A 351 -4.49 -7.59 17.10
N VAL A 352 -4.21 -8.17 18.26
CA VAL A 352 -4.42 -9.58 18.53
C VAL A 352 -5.54 -9.70 19.55
N VAL A 353 -6.64 -10.33 19.14
CA VAL A 353 -7.82 -10.56 19.97
C VAL A 353 -7.87 -12.02 20.37
N THR A 354 -7.83 -12.26 21.67
CA THR A 354 -7.99 -13.59 22.26
C THR A 354 -9.30 -13.67 23.03
N VAL A 355 -10.15 -14.61 22.65
CA VAL A 355 -11.39 -14.91 23.37
C VAL A 355 -11.15 -16.13 24.27
N PRO A 356 -11.12 -15.97 25.60
CA PRO A 356 -10.94 -17.11 26.49
C PRO A 356 -12.20 -17.98 26.58
N GLU A 357 -12.04 -19.23 26.99
CA GLU A 357 -13.17 -20.10 27.37
C GLU A 357 -13.69 -19.75 28.77
N ARG A 358 -14.96 -20.07 29.05
CA ARG A 358 -15.53 -19.98 30.40
C ARG A 358 -14.91 -21.05 31.28
N ILE A 359 -14.32 -20.64 32.40
CA ILE A 359 -13.86 -21.57 33.43
C ILE A 359 -15.09 -21.98 34.25
N PHE A 360 -15.53 -23.23 34.11
CA PHE A 360 -16.53 -23.80 35.01
C PHE A 360 -15.81 -24.27 36.28
N SER A 361 -15.98 -23.54 37.39
CA SER A 361 -15.65 -24.07 38.71
C SER A 361 -16.77 -25.03 39.14
N PHE A 362 -16.45 -26.31 39.25
CA PHE A 362 -17.34 -27.33 39.82
C PHE A 362 -17.22 -27.40 41.34
#